data_AF-A0AA44QEH5-F1
#
_entry.id   AF-A0AA44QEH5-F1
#
_cell.length_a   1.000
_cell.length_b   1.000
_cell.length_c   1.000
_cell.angle_alpha   90.00
_cell.angle_beta   90.00
_cell.angle_gamma   90.00
#
_symmetry.space_group_name_H-M   'P 1'
#
loop_
_entity.id
_entity.type
_entity.pdbx_description
1 polymer ?
#
loop_
_entity_poly.entity_id
_entity_poly.type
_entity_poly.pdbx_seq_one_letter_code
_entity_poly.pdbx_strand_id
1 'polypeptide(L)' 'MDVWCYPNICYKNMSPITKVLISKIAFTSDRDGNDEIYVMNANGINQTRLTNNTANNFQPAWSTFIRP' A
#
# COMPACT_ATOMS: atom_id res chain seq x y z
N MET A 1 18.50 -11.58 -12.18
CA MET A 1 18.29 -12.99 -11.76
C MET A 1 19.68 -13.49 -11.51
N ASP A 2 20.11 -13.47 -10.25
CA ASP A 2 21.55 -13.53 -9.96
C ASP A 2 21.82 -14.86 -9.25
N VAL A 3 22.28 -15.83 -10.04
CA VAL A 3 22.76 -17.12 -9.53
C VAL A 3 24.22 -16.90 -9.14
N TRP A 4 24.52 -16.98 -7.85
CA TRP A 4 25.89 -16.91 -7.35
C TRP A 4 26.46 -18.32 -7.24
N CYS A 5 27.57 -18.55 -7.94
CA CYS A 5 28.29 -19.81 -7.93
C CYS A 5 29.69 -19.58 -7.36
N TYR A 6 30.07 -20.36 -6.34
CA TYR A 6 31.45 -20.58 -5.89
C TYR A 6 31.84 -22.02 -6.28
N PRO A 7 33.13 -22.36 -6.47
CA PRO A 7 33.61 -23.32 -7.46
C PRO A 7 32.93 -24.70 -7.58
N ASN A 8 32.15 -25.16 -6.60
CA ASN A 8 31.37 -26.41 -6.67
C ASN A 8 29.94 -26.35 -6.07
N ILE A 9 29.38 -25.17 -5.76
CA ILE A 9 28.03 -25.03 -5.20
C ILE A 9 27.30 -23.86 -5.86
N CYS A 10 26.10 -24.13 -6.40
CA CYS A 10 25.19 -23.14 -6.96
C CYS A 10 24.05 -22.89 -5.96
N TYR A 11 23.94 -21.68 -5.42
CA TYR A 11 22.82 -21.31 -4.57
C TYR A 11 21.68 -20.76 -5.42
N LYS A 12 20.56 -21.48 -5.52
CA LYS A 12 19.32 -20.94 -6.09
C LYS A 12 18.55 -20.17 -5.01
N ASN A 13 18.99 -18.97 -4.69
CA ASN A 13 18.18 -18.02 -3.93
C ASN A 13 17.24 -17.28 -4.88
N MET A 14 16.24 -17.99 -5.42
CA MET A 14 14.98 -17.32 -5.74
C MET A 14 14.21 -17.18 -4.43
N SER A 15 14.63 -16.23 -3.59
CA SER A 15 13.65 -15.55 -2.75
C SER A 15 12.60 -14.97 -3.71
N PRO A 16 11.28 -15.09 -3.44
CA PRO A 16 10.27 -14.62 -4.37
C PRO A 16 10.57 -13.17 -4.67
N ILE A 17 10.92 -12.90 -5.93
CA ILE A 17 11.02 -11.54 -6.44
C ILE A 17 9.63 -10.97 -6.20
N THR A 18 9.55 -10.07 -5.24
CA THR A 18 8.34 -9.46 -4.66
C THR A 18 7.58 -10.31 -3.61
N LYS A 19 7.93 -10.12 -2.32
CA LYS A 19 6.84 -9.75 -1.40
C LYS A 19 6.31 -8.43 -1.96
N VAL A 20 5.30 -8.45 -2.83
CA VAL A 20 4.58 -7.22 -3.17
C VAL A 20 3.90 -6.81 -1.87
N LEU A 21 4.63 -6.05 -1.06
CA LEU A 21 4.00 -5.28 0.00
C LEU A 21 3.15 -4.26 -0.75
N ILE A 22 1.87 -4.59 -0.93
CA ILE A 22 0.87 -3.64 -1.42
C ILE A 22 0.81 -2.57 -0.33
N SER A 23 1.62 -1.54 -0.52
CA SER A 23 1.63 -0.37 0.33
C SER A 23 0.39 0.43 -0.03
N LYS A 24 -0.34 0.89 0.99
CA LYS A 24 -1.51 1.73 0.79
C LYS A 24 -1.19 3.16 1.18
N ILE A 25 -1.83 4.09 0.47
CA ILE A 25 -1.80 5.51 0.78
C ILE A 25 -3.18 5.88 1.28
N ALA A 26 -3.26 6.58 2.41
CA ALA A 26 -4.45 7.29 2.84
C ALA A 26 -4.27 8.77 2.51
N PHE A 27 -5.28 9.39 1.91
CA PHE A 27 -5.21 10.79 1.47
C PHE A 27 -6.59 11.45 1.53
N THR A 28 -6.60 12.78 1.57
CA THR A 28 -7.82 13.59 1.50
C THR A 28 -8.07 14.03 0.07
N SER A 29 -9.33 14.03 -0.36
CA SER A 29 -9.74 14.59 -1.65
C SER A 29 -11.14 15.20 -1.54
N ASP A 30 -11.35 16.30 -2.24
CA ASP A 30 -12.59 17.07 -2.37
C ASP A 30 -13.40 16.73 -3.63
N ARG A 31 -12.99 15.68 -4.35
CA ARG A 31 -13.53 15.30 -5.67
C ARG A 31 -15.03 15.02 -5.70
N ASP A 32 -15.63 14.74 -4.55
CA ASP A 32 -17.06 14.44 -4.39
C ASP A 32 -17.84 15.61 -3.74
N GLY A 33 -17.24 16.80 -3.64
CA GLY A 33 -17.91 18.04 -3.20
C GLY A 33 -17.59 18.51 -1.78
N ASN A 34 -17.07 17.63 -0.93
CA ASN A 34 -16.54 17.93 0.40
C ASN A 34 -15.28 17.08 0.65
N ASP A 35 -14.47 17.46 1.65
CA ASP A 35 -13.24 16.71 1.97
C ASP A 35 -13.58 15.32 2.52
N GLU A 36 -13.04 14.30 1.87
CA GLU A 36 -13.23 12.92 2.28
C GLU A 36 -11.93 12.14 2.29
N ILE A 37 -11.87 11.09 3.12
CA ILE A 37 -10.72 10.20 3.23
C ILE A 37 -10.86 9.09 2.21
N TYR A 38 -9.81 8.92 1.41
CA TYR A 38 -9.67 7.84 0.46
C TYR A 38 -8.44 6.99 0.79
N VAL A 39 -8.49 5.74 0.34
CA VAL A 39 -7.34 4.85 0.30
C VAL A 39 -7.13 4.31 -1.09
N MET A 40 -5.87 4.10 -1.45
CA MET A 40 -5.47 3.48 -2.72
C MET A 40 -4.21 2.65 -2.57
N ASN A 41 -3.92 1.82 -3.56
CA ASN A 41 -2.60 1.19 -3.66
C ASN A 41 -1.55 2.26 -4.00
N ALA A 42 -0.30 2.05 -3.59
CA ALA A 42 0.80 3.00 -3.83
C ALA A 42 1.07 3.28 -5.32
N ASN A 43 0.61 2.43 -6.23
CA ASN A 43 0.65 2.64 -7.68
C ASN A 43 -0.56 3.43 -8.23
N GLY A 44 -1.40 3.99 -7.36
CA GLY A 44 -2.52 4.86 -7.72
C GLY A 44 -3.82 4.14 -8.12
N ILE A 45 -3.81 2.81 -8.24
CA ILE A 45 -5.00 2.02 -8.58
C ILE A 45 -5.83 1.69 -7.33
N ASN A 46 -7.05 1.19 -7.54
CA ASN A 46 -7.98 0.75 -6.48
C ASN A 46 -8.27 1.84 -5.45
N GLN A 47 -8.64 3.03 -5.92
CA GLN A 47 -9.05 4.12 -5.04
C GLN A 47 -10.43 3.81 -4.44
N THR A 48 -10.58 3.99 -3.13
CA THR A 48 -11.82 3.71 -2.39
C THR A 48 -12.06 4.80 -1.36
N ARG A 49 -13.28 5.34 -1.32
CA ARG A 49 -13.74 6.31 -0.32
C ARG A 49 -14.04 5.59 1.00
N LEU A 50 -13.49 6.07 2.12
CA LEU A 50 -13.69 5.51 3.45
C LEU A 50 -14.70 6.28 4.30
N THR A 51 -14.84 7.58 4.07
CA THR A 51 -15.80 8.45 4.76
C THR A 51 -16.81 8.99 3.77
N ASN A 52 -18.09 9.01 4.15
CA ASN A 52 -19.16 9.55 3.32
C ASN A 52 -20.20 10.21 4.23
N ASN A 53 -19.98 11.47 4.55
CA ASN A 53 -20.88 12.25 5.37
C ASN A 53 -20.82 13.73 4.96
N THR A 54 -21.62 14.58 5.60
CA THR A 54 -21.71 16.00 5.25
C THR A 54 -20.58 16.85 5.85
N ALA A 55 -19.74 16.30 6.72
CA ALA A 55 -18.62 17.00 7.32
C ALA A 55 -17.36 16.86 6.45
N ASN A 56 -16.40 17.76 6.65
CA ASN A 56 -15.07 17.63 6.05
C ASN A 56 -14.23 16.66 6.87
N ASN A 57 -13.68 15.64 6.22
CA ASN A 57 -12.81 14.64 6.82
C ASN A 57 -11.40 14.78 6.23
N PHE A 58 -10.44 15.18 7.05
CA PHE A 58 -9.05 15.45 6.62
C PHE A 58 -8.01 14.86 7.59
N GLN A 59 -6.74 14.85 7.15
CA GLN A 59 -5.57 14.39 7.92
C GLN A 59 -5.66 12.93 8.42
N PRO A 60 -5.80 11.94 7.51
CA PRO A 60 -5.85 10.55 7.91
C PRO A 60 -4.51 10.07 8.47
N ALA A 61 -4.56 9.18 9.46
CA ALA A 61 -3.39 8.49 9.99
C ALA A 61 -3.66 6.99 10.14
N TRP A 62 -2.64 6.18 9.87
CA TRP A 62 -2.69 4.74 10.10
C TRP A 62 -2.33 4.44 11.56
N SER A 63 -3.16 3.67 12.25
CA SER A 63 -2.79 3.07 13.53
C SER A 63 -1.98 1.79 13.29
N THR A 64 -0.94 1.57 14.09
CA THR A 64 -0.09 0.38 14.02
C THR A 64 -0.74 -0.86 14.66
N PHE A 65 -1.97 -0.75 15.17
CA PHE A 65 -2.66 -1.86 15.80
C PHE A 65 -3.23 -2.82 14.75
N ILE A 66 -2.62 -4.00 14.66
CA ILE A 66 -3.15 -5.14 13.89
C ILE A 66 -3.97 -6.00 14.85
N ARG A 67 -5.26 -6.19 14.56
CA ARG A 67 -6.04 -7.23 15.24
C ARG A 67 -5.57 -8.60 14.73
N PRO A 68 -5.17 -9.53 15.62
CA PRO A 68 -4.78 -10.89 15.23
C PRO A 68 -5.94 -11.65 14.56
#